data_AF-A0A6L7NMD7-F1
#
_entry.id   AF-A0A6L7NMD7-F1
#
_cell.length_a   1.000
_cell.length_b   1.000
_cell.length_c   1.000
_cell.angle_alpha   90.00
_cell.angle_beta   90.00
_cell.angle_gamma   90.00
#
_symmetry.space_group_name_H-M   'P 1'
#
loop_
_entity.id
_entity.type
_entity.pdbx_description
1 polymer ?
#
loop_
_entity_poly.entity_id
_entity_poly.type
_entity_poly.pdbx_seq_one_letter_code
_entity_poly.pdbx_strand_id
1 'polypeptide(L)'
;MRRPAILRRAWKRLRPDRIDVELDVVEQLILGHLLRFETGLQQDLRDTVLISRRTANEVQVRLSLIRLESLRLIEREPDDPEQIDGGVRPGAGGRRYRITRDGKRLRRVIPLEPGASIQTHV
;
A
#
# COMPACT_ATOMS: atom_id res chain seq x y z
N MET A 1 -26.16 3.98 -42.68
CA MET A 1 -24.70 3.87 -42.42
C MET A 1 -24.47 3.14 -41.10
N ARG A 2 -24.05 1.87 -41.14
CA ARG A 2 -23.83 1.01 -39.94
C ARG A 2 -22.39 1.18 -39.46
N ARG A 3 -22.19 1.72 -38.25
CA ARG A 3 -20.86 1.87 -37.62
C ARG A 3 -20.25 0.48 -37.30
N PRO A 4 -18.97 0.22 -37.60
CA PRO A 4 -18.37 -1.10 -37.44
C PRO A 4 -18.13 -1.47 -35.97
N ALA A 5 -18.56 -2.69 -35.60
CA ALA A 5 -18.53 -3.25 -34.25
C ALA A 5 -17.11 -3.48 -33.65
N ILE A 6 -16.06 -3.25 -34.44
CA ILE A 6 -14.66 -3.54 -34.09
C ILE A 6 -14.15 -2.58 -33.00
N LEU A 7 -14.67 -1.34 -32.95
CA LEU A 7 -14.29 -0.36 -31.94
C LEU A 7 -14.80 -0.69 -30.52
N ARG A 8 -15.81 -1.54 -30.35
CA ARG A 8 -16.33 -1.87 -29.02
C ARG A 8 -15.40 -2.80 -28.20
N ARG A 9 -14.59 -3.65 -28.86
CA ARG A 9 -13.68 -4.56 -28.15
C ARG A 9 -12.42 -3.87 -27.63
N ALA A 10 -11.95 -2.81 -28.28
CA ALA A 10 -10.81 -2.03 -27.82
C ALA A 10 -11.12 -1.22 -26.54
N TRP A 11 -12.36 -0.76 -26.38
CA TRP A 11 -12.77 0.05 -25.22
C TRP A 11 -12.95 -0.77 -23.94
N LYS A 12 -13.18 -2.09 -24.04
CA LYS A 12 -13.17 -2.99 -22.87
C LYS A 12 -11.78 -3.19 -22.26
N ARG A 13 -10.71 -3.01 -23.04
CA ARG A 13 -9.31 -3.11 -22.56
C ARG A 13 -8.82 -1.86 -21.81
N LEU A 14 -9.60 -0.78 -21.83
CA LEU A 14 -9.23 0.52 -21.24
C LEU A 14 -9.90 0.80 -19.89
N ARG A 15 -10.73 -0.11 -19.39
CA ARG A 15 -11.15 -0.05 -17.98
C ARG A 15 -10.14 -0.87 -17.19
N PRO A 16 -9.20 -0.25 -16.44
CA PRO A 16 -8.43 -1.01 -15.48
C PRO A 16 -9.43 -1.69 -14.55
N ASP A 17 -9.26 -3.00 -14.34
CA ASP A 17 -10.02 -3.73 -13.33
C ASP A 17 -9.97 -2.90 -12.05
N ARG A 18 -11.13 -2.42 -11.61
CA ARG A 18 -11.24 -1.67 -10.37
C ARG A 18 -10.97 -2.67 -9.25
N ILE A 19 -9.85 -2.49 -8.57
CA ILE A 19 -9.50 -3.26 -7.39
C ILE A 19 -10.29 -2.61 -6.25
N ASP A 20 -11.45 -3.18 -5.92
CA ASP A 20 -12.22 -2.81 -4.74
C ASP A 20 -11.68 -3.63 -3.56
N VAL A 21 -10.89 -2.99 -2.69
CA VAL A 21 -10.31 -3.61 -1.49
C VAL A 21 -10.70 -2.77 -0.29
N GLU A 22 -11.32 -3.43 0.69
CA GLU A 22 -11.58 -2.82 1.99
C GLU A 22 -10.31 -2.80 2.83
N LEU A 23 -9.87 -1.57 3.14
CA LEU A 23 -8.68 -1.30 3.94
C LEU A 23 -9.09 -0.77 5.31
N ASP A 24 -8.50 -1.33 6.36
CA ASP A 24 -8.67 -0.77 7.70
C ASP A 24 -7.85 0.52 7.89
N VAL A 25 -8.04 1.19 9.03
CA VAL A 25 -7.36 2.46 9.32
C VAL A 25 -5.83 2.30 9.38
N VAL A 26 -5.32 1.19 9.87
CA VAL A 26 -3.87 0.93 9.96
C VAL A 26 -3.27 0.72 8.57
N GLU A 27 -3.94 -0.06 7.73
CA GLU A 27 -3.56 -0.29 6.34
C GLU A 27 -3.59 1.00 5.52
N GLN A 28 -4.60 1.83 5.72
CA GLN A 28 -4.69 3.16 5.10
C GLN A 28 -3.52 4.06 5.52
N LEU A 29 -3.14 4.06 6.80
CA LEU A 29 -1.99 4.83 7.29
C LEU A 29 -0.67 4.34 6.69
N ILE A 30 -0.45 3.02 6.61
CA ILE A 30 0.74 2.43 5.99
C ILE A 30 0.81 2.80 4.50
N LEU A 31 -0.28 2.58 3.76
CA LEU A 31 -0.34 2.92 2.35
C LEU A 31 -0.23 4.43 2.13
N GLY A 32 -0.80 5.26 3.00
CA GLY A 32 -0.67 6.71 2.95
C GLY A 32 0.78 7.18 3.06
N HIS A 33 1.54 6.59 4.00
CA HIS A 33 2.98 6.83 4.10
C HIS A 33 3.71 6.44 2.81
N LEU A 34 3.47 5.22 2.31
CA LEU A 34 4.16 4.71 1.13
C LEU A 34 3.71 5.39 -0.17
N LEU A 35 2.49 5.91 -0.25
CA LEU A 35 2.03 6.75 -1.36
C LEU A 35 2.75 8.10 -1.40
N ARG A 36 3.21 8.58 -0.25
CA ARG A 36 3.94 9.85 -0.11
C ARG A 36 5.44 9.71 -0.36
N PHE A 37 6.05 8.65 0.17
CA PHE A 37 7.51 8.47 0.17
C PHE A 37 8.00 7.36 -0.75
N GLU A 38 7.08 6.62 -1.39
CA GLU A 38 7.30 5.43 -2.24
C GLU A 38 7.91 4.21 -1.53
N THR A 39 8.76 4.43 -0.53
CA THR A 39 9.41 3.40 0.29
C THR A 39 9.35 3.77 1.77
N GLY A 40 9.55 2.79 2.66
CA GLY A 40 9.62 3.03 4.10
C GLY A 40 10.17 1.82 4.86
N LEU A 41 10.95 2.06 5.92
CA LEU A 41 11.37 1.00 6.83
C LEU A 41 10.18 0.53 7.66
N GLN A 42 10.17 -0.76 8.02
CA GLN A 42 9.13 -1.33 8.88
C GLN A 42 8.96 -0.54 10.19
N GLN A 43 10.08 -0.09 10.76
CA GLN A 43 10.09 0.72 11.97
C GLN A 43 9.40 2.07 11.74
N ASP A 44 9.75 2.79 10.68
CA ASP A 44 9.15 4.10 10.36
C ASP A 44 7.64 3.97 10.07
N LEU A 45 7.24 2.91 9.37
CA LEU A 45 5.83 2.62 9.09
C LEU A 45 5.06 2.33 10.38
N ARG A 46 5.64 1.52 11.28
CA ARG A 46 5.08 1.25 12.60
C ARG A 46 4.95 2.53 13.42
N ASP A 47 6.01 3.30 13.52
CA ASP A 47 6.05 4.51 14.34
C ASP A 47 5.05 5.55 13.80
N THR A 48 4.95 5.69 12.48
CA THR A 48 3.92 6.51 11.81
C THR A 48 2.50 6.09 12.22
N VAL A 49 2.20 4.79 12.20
CA VAL A 49 0.88 4.27 12.60
C VAL A 49 0.62 4.53 14.08
N LEU A 50 1.56 4.20 14.96
CA LEU A 50 1.36 4.30 16.41
C LEU A 50 1.22 5.76 16.87
N ILE A 51 1.91 6.70 16.21
CA ILE A 51 1.74 8.14 16.43
C ILE A 51 0.34 8.58 16.00
N SER A 52 -0.12 8.12 14.84
CA SER A 52 -1.40 8.54 14.25
C SER A 52 -2.62 7.86 14.90
N ARG A 53 -2.46 6.63 15.39
CA ARG A 53 -3.52 5.81 15.96
C ARG A 53 -3.04 5.13 17.24
N ARG A 54 -3.26 5.79 18.38
CA ARG A 54 -2.87 5.30 19.72
C ARG A 54 -3.47 3.95 20.12
N THR A 55 -4.60 3.55 19.51
CA THR A 55 -5.22 2.24 19.79
C THR A 55 -4.62 1.10 18.99
N ALA A 56 -3.76 1.39 18.00
CA ALA A 56 -3.08 0.37 17.24
C ALA A 56 -1.95 -0.24 18.09
N ASN A 57 -1.62 -1.51 17.83
CA ASN A 57 -0.47 -2.17 18.42
C ASN A 57 0.47 -2.74 17.36
N GLU A 58 1.68 -3.13 17.77
CA GLU A 58 2.71 -3.62 16.85
C GLU A 58 2.28 -4.88 16.08
N VAL A 59 1.51 -5.76 16.72
CA VAL A 59 1.00 -6.99 16.08
C VAL A 59 0.04 -6.63 14.95
N GLN A 60 -0.85 -5.66 15.15
CA GLN A 60 -1.77 -5.18 14.12
C GLN A 60 -1.02 -4.57 12.93
N VAL A 61 0.00 -3.74 13.19
CA VAL A 61 0.84 -3.19 12.10
C VAL A 61 1.51 -4.31 11.32
N ARG A 62 2.09 -5.29 12.01
CA ARG A 62 2.76 -6.43 11.37
C ARG A 62 1.78 -7.25 10.52
N LEU A 63 0.59 -7.55 11.03
CA LEU A 63 -0.44 -8.27 10.28
C LEU A 63 -0.94 -7.48 9.07
N SER A 64 -1.07 -6.15 9.22
CA SER A 64 -1.45 -5.26 8.12
C SER A 64 -0.40 -5.26 7.01
N LEU A 65 0.89 -5.21 7.34
CA LEU A 65 1.97 -5.31 6.35
C LEU A 65 1.93 -6.64 5.59
N ILE A 66 1.71 -7.75 6.29
CA ILE A 66 1.57 -9.08 5.66
C ILE A 66 0.36 -9.11 4.73
N ARG A 67 -0.78 -8.57 5.16
CA ARG A 67 -2.00 -8.52 4.34
C ARG A 67 -1.79 -7.65 3.10
N LEU A 68 -1.26 -6.44 3.24
CA LEU A 68 -0.96 -5.54 2.11
C LEU A 68 0.02 -6.16 1.11
N GLU A 69 1.03 -6.89 1.59
CA GLU A 69 1.97 -7.64 0.75
C GLU A 69 1.25 -8.78 0.01
N SER A 70 0.38 -9.54 0.69
CA SER A 70 -0.42 -10.60 0.06
C SER A 70 -1.37 -10.08 -1.02
N LEU A 71 -1.89 -8.86 -0.84
CA LEU A 71 -2.71 -8.14 -1.80
C LEU A 71 -1.88 -7.48 -2.92
N ARG A 72 -0.55 -7.65 -2.90
CA ARG A 72 0.40 -7.06 -3.86
C ARG A 72 0.31 -5.54 -3.93
N LEU A 73 -0.10 -4.88 -2.85
CA LEU A 73 -0.17 -3.41 -2.77
C LEU A 73 1.18 -2.81 -2.36
N ILE A 74 1.94 -3.59 -1.59
CA ILE A 74 3.32 -3.31 -1.21
C ILE A 74 4.16 -4.55 -1.48
N GLU A 75 5.47 -4.38 -1.52
CA GLU A 75 6.43 -5.47 -1.61
C GLU A 75 7.63 -5.16 -0.72
N ARG A 76 8.32 -6.21 -0.25
CA ARG A 76 9.58 -6.07 0.46
C ARG A 76 10.70 -5.83 -0.53
N GLU A 77 11.53 -4.82 -0.26
CA GLU A 77 12.79 -4.70 -0.97
C GLU A 77 13.73 -5.80 -0.48
N PRO A 78 14.48 -6.45 -1.38
CA PRO A 78 15.47 -7.43 -0.97
C PRO A 78 16.50 -6.74 -0.06
N ASP A 79 16.88 -7.43 1.02
CA ASP A 79 17.96 -6.96 1.87
C ASP A 79 19.23 -6.91 1.01
N ASP A 80 19.81 -5.71 0.86
CA ASP A 80 21.00 -5.52 0.04
C ASP A 80 22.18 -6.22 0.74
N PRO A 81 22.76 -7.29 0.16
CA PRO A 81 23.86 -8.00 0.80
C PRO A 81 25.10 -7.11 0.98
N GLU A 82 25.25 -6.03 0.20
CA GLU A 82 26.38 -5.10 0.30
C GLU A 82 26.29 -4.17 1.52
N GLN A 83 25.11 -4.00 2.15
CA GLN A 83 24.98 -3.23 3.39
C GLN A 83 25.45 -3.99 4.64
N ILE A 84 25.78 -5.29 4.51
CA ILE A 84 26.22 -6.13 5.63
C ILE A 84 27.70 -5.88 5.97
N ASP A 85 28.51 -5.39 5.03
CA ASP A 85 29.95 -5.12 5.22
C ASP A 85 30.27 -3.75 5.86
N GLY A 86 29.26 -2.89 6.07
CA GLY A 86 29.40 -1.54 6.64
C GLY A 86 29.32 -1.45 8.17
N GLY A 87 29.45 -2.55 8.91
CA GLY A 87 29.58 -2.54 10.36
C GLY A 87 28.30 -2.33 11.17
N VAL A 88 27.12 -2.35 10.55
CA VAL A 88 25.84 -2.36 11.30
C VAL A 88 25.37 -3.81 11.43
N ARG A 89 25.24 -4.27 12.68
CA ARG A 89 24.93 -5.65 13.09
C ARG A 89 23.97 -6.40 12.14
N PRO A 90 24.19 -7.72 11.91
CA PRO A 90 23.20 -8.55 11.24
C PRO A 90 21.91 -8.56 12.09
N GLY A 91 20.87 -7.89 11.60
CA GLY A 91 19.63 -7.62 12.32
C GLY A 91 19.26 -6.14 12.49
N ALA A 92 20.14 -5.21 12.10
CA ALA A 92 19.88 -3.76 12.11
C ALA A 92 19.45 -3.19 10.74
N GLY A 93 19.52 -4.00 9.67
CA GLY A 93 18.85 -3.73 8.41
C GLY A 93 17.35 -3.93 8.59
N GLY A 94 16.63 -2.87 8.95
CA GLY A 94 15.17 -2.93 9.08
C GLY A 94 14.54 -3.31 7.74
N ARG A 95 13.58 -4.25 7.74
CA ARG A 95 12.84 -4.64 6.54
C ARG A 95 12.26 -3.40 5.86
N ARG A 96 12.61 -3.18 4.60
CA ARG A 96 12.12 -2.06 3.81
C ARG A 96 10.95 -2.51 2.92
N TYR A 97 9.93 -1.68 2.83
CA TYR A 97 8.78 -1.90 1.97
C TYR A 97 8.69 -0.80 0.92
N ARG A 98 8.20 -1.18 -0.26
CA ARG A 98 7.94 -0.29 -1.39
C ARG A 98 6.49 -0.43 -1.84
N ILE A 99 5.88 0.66 -2.28
CA ILE A 99 4.55 0.61 -2.89
C ILE A 99 4.61 0.06 -4.32
N THR A 100 3.73 -0.88 -4.64
CA THR A 100 3.66 -1.45 -5.99
C THR A 100 2.87 -0.54 -6.93
N ARG A 101 2.86 -0.90 -8.23
CA ARG A 101 1.98 -0.25 -9.21
C ARG A 101 0.51 -0.35 -8.83
N ASP A 102 0.08 -1.47 -8.25
CA ASP A 102 -1.31 -1.69 -7.86
C ASP A 102 -1.65 -0.90 -6.60
N GLY A 103 -0.74 -0.82 -5.62
CA GLY A 103 -0.85 0.09 -4.48
C GLY A 103 -1.00 1.56 -4.89
N LYS A 104 -0.19 2.02 -5.86
CA LYS A 104 -0.29 3.40 -6.40
C LYS A 104 -1.66 3.69 -7.04
N ARG A 105 -2.37 2.68 -7.57
CA ARG A 105 -3.71 2.86 -8.17
C ARG A 105 -4.80 3.11 -7.12
N LEU A 106 -4.59 2.68 -5.88
CA LEU A 106 -5.53 2.89 -4.77
C LEU A 106 -5.56 4.34 -4.26
N ARG A 107 -4.66 5.21 -4.75
CA ARG A 107 -4.61 6.64 -4.41
C ARG A 107 -5.94 7.38 -4.61
N ARG A 108 -6.86 6.85 -5.43
CA ARG A 108 -8.19 7.43 -5.66
C ARG A 108 -9.24 7.03 -4.63
N VAL A 109 -8.99 6.00 -3.82
CA VAL A 109 -9.97 5.36 -2.94
C VAL A 109 -9.60 5.52 -1.45
N ILE A 110 -8.31 5.69 -1.14
CA ILE A 110 -7.86 5.97 0.22
C ILE A 110 -8.05 7.46 0.49
N PRO A 111 -8.95 7.85 1.42
CA PRO A 111 -9.12 9.25 1.79
C PRO A 111 -7.82 9.79 2.38
N LEU A 112 -7.48 11.04 2.06
CA LEU A 112 -6.31 11.74 2.60
C LEU A 112 -6.36 11.87 4.13
N GLU A 113 -7.55 11.76 4.72
CA GLU A 113 -7.78 11.72 6.15
C GLU A 113 -8.29 10.34 6.58
N PRO A 114 -7.50 9.58 7.36
CA PRO A 114 -7.95 8.33 7.95
C PRO A 114 -9.15 8.59 8.88
N GLY A 115 -10.30 7.99 8.59
CA GLY A 115 -11.50 8.08 9.44
C GLY A 115 -12.68 8.88 8.88
N ALA A 116 -12.62 9.38 7.65
CA ALA A 116 -13.81 9.90 6.97
C ALA A 116 -14.72 8.72 6.55
N SER A 117 -15.88 8.59 7.20
CA SER A 117 -16.89 7.60 6.86
C SER A 117 -17.26 7.66 5.37
N ILE A 118 -17.07 6.57 4.64
CA ILE A 118 -17.55 6.45 3.26
C ILE A 118 -19.05 6.13 3.37
N GLN A 119 -19.90 7.16 3.27
CA GLN A 119 -21.32 6.97 2.99
C GLN A 119 -21.50 6.80 1.49
N THR A 120 -21.73 5.56 1.04
CA THR A 120 -22.26 5.30 -0.30
C THR A 120 -23.78 5.46 -0.23
N HIS A 121 -24.31 6.49 -0.89
CA HIS A 121 -25.74 6.60 -1.16
C HIS A 121 -26.16 5.48 -2.13
N VAL A 122 -27.18 4.73 -1.73
CA VAL A 122 -27.95 3.80 -2.57
C VAL A 122 -28.89 4.61 -3.48
#